data_AF-A0A9P7KX61-F1
#
_entry.id   AF-A0A9P7KX61-F1
#
_cell.length_a   1.000
_cell.length_b   1.000
_cell.length_c   1.000
_cell.angle_alpha   90.00
_cell.angle_beta   90.00
_cell.angle_gamma   90.00
#
_symmetry.space_group_name_H-M   'P 1'
#
loop_
_entity.id
_entity.type
_entity.pdbx_description
1 polymer ?
#
loop_
_entity_poly.entity_id
_entity_poly.type
_entity_poly.pdbx_seq_one_letter_code
_entity_poly.pdbx_strand_id
1 'polypeptide(L)'
;MTTDINTTPDPHLEGLELEDDVDVFDVGMFEEGGGLLHTKNNPKAPYQRSEIIQRTGHGVDIRCSLVGVIHGAMSADSDHWATLLVLEFRFDPQKKARRITRATIELTFDVTDVNNDVPEVEAVSFDGHYSFLPSKQSETMTTGAEGGIGASFGAQANTSLKYEKTVTRETSQATTISGSKIVVNNIPPNRVAKWTLLENPSLKTGVPASIKVAIRIQRRDEAVFTCIPKLTCTADKWTEMRSFFGRVPEDDPILLKPDMEATKTLRGYDTEELGRIDLQELSDVTFTKMILDTVK
;
A
#
# COMPACT_ATOMS: atom_id res chain seq x y z
N MET A 1 13.20 27.13 -69.40
CA MET A 1 14.66 26.94 -69.45
C MET A 1 15.05 26.16 -68.22
N THR A 2 15.15 24.86 -68.43
CA THR A 2 15.73 23.83 -67.57
C THR A 2 17.25 23.90 -67.70
N THR A 3 17.96 23.75 -66.59
CA THR A 3 19.35 23.27 -66.53
C THR A 3 19.55 22.57 -65.19
N ASP A 4 19.66 21.24 -65.26
CA ASP A 4 20.25 20.37 -64.24
C ASP A 4 21.75 20.24 -64.48
N ILE A 5 22.57 20.27 -63.41
CA ILE A 5 23.85 19.53 -63.27
C ILE A 5 24.22 19.54 -61.76
N ASN A 6 24.11 18.46 -60.97
CA ASN A 6 24.80 17.15 -60.95
C ASN A 6 26.12 17.17 -60.14
N THR A 7 26.16 16.47 -58.99
CA THR A 7 27.40 15.91 -58.41
C THR A 7 27.12 14.75 -57.44
N THR A 8 27.43 13.53 -57.92
CA THR A 8 27.93 12.30 -57.26
C THR A 8 27.78 12.06 -55.74
N PRO A 9 27.38 10.83 -55.31
CA PRO A 9 27.55 10.34 -53.94
C PRO A 9 28.91 9.64 -53.77
N ASP A 10 29.62 9.89 -52.67
CA ASP A 10 30.75 9.05 -52.23
C ASP A 10 30.48 8.56 -50.78
N PRO A 11 30.80 7.29 -50.45
CA PRO A 11 30.29 6.56 -49.32
C PRO A 11 31.25 6.66 -48.13
N HIS A 12 30.71 6.93 -46.95
CA HIS A 12 31.18 6.40 -45.66
C HIS A 12 30.45 7.19 -44.58
N LEU A 13 29.53 6.52 -43.89
CA LEU A 13 29.24 6.69 -42.47
C LEU A 13 28.13 5.67 -42.14
N GLU A 14 28.54 4.40 -42.04
CA GLU A 14 27.96 3.53 -41.03
C GLU A 14 28.17 4.21 -39.68
N GLY A 15 27.09 4.51 -38.99
CA GLY A 15 27.18 5.19 -37.71
C GLY A 15 25.82 5.56 -37.15
N LEU A 16 25.48 4.84 -36.08
CA LEU A 16 24.46 5.13 -35.08
C LEU A 16 23.05 4.66 -35.45
N GLU A 17 22.78 3.41 -35.09
CA GLU A 17 21.50 3.06 -34.47
C GLU A 17 21.20 4.15 -33.44
N LEU A 18 20.28 5.06 -33.78
CA LEU A 18 19.69 5.96 -32.81
C LEU A 18 18.82 5.09 -31.91
N GLU A 19 19.31 4.85 -30.70
CA GLU A 19 18.47 4.52 -29.56
C GLU A 19 17.29 5.49 -29.58
N ASP A 20 16.08 5.00 -29.88
CA ASP A 20 14.83 5.67 -29.55
C ASP A 20 14.66 5.59 -28.02
N ASP A 21 15.61 6.15 -27.27
CA ASP A 21 15.37 6.62 -25.91
C ASP A 21 14.74 8.01 -26.06
N VAL A 22 13.49 7.99 -26.52
CA VAL A 22 12.63 9.17 -26.40
C VAL A 22 12.30 9.26 -24.93
N ASP A 23 13.18 9.98 -24.21
CA ASP A 23 12.89 10.55 -22.91
C ASP A 23 11.65 11.44 -23.12
N VAL A 24 10.48 10.84 -22.99
CA VAL A 24 9.23 11.58 -22.89
C VAL A 24 9.27 12.23 -21.53
N PHE A 25 9.91 13.41 -21.50
CA PHE A 25 9.67 14.40 -20.48
C PHE A 25 8.17 14.67 -20.49
N ASP A 26 7.49 14.03 -19.54
CA ASP A 26 6.21 14.51 -19.04
C ASP A 26 6.54 15.88 -18.43
N VAL A 27 6.59 16.90 -19.28
CA VAL A 27 6.39 18.30 -18.88
C VAL A 27 4.95 18.34 -18.41
N GLY A 28 4.74 17.82 -17.19
CA GLY A 28 3.57 18.07 -16.41
C GLY A 28 3.58 19.57 -16.17
N MET A 29 2.81 20.26 -17.02
CA MET A 29 2.43 21.65 -16.89
C MET A 29 2.27 21.98 -15.41
N PHE A 30 3.21 22.76 -14.88
CA PHE A 30 3.01 23.45 -13.62
C PHE A 30 2.02 24.58 -13.92
N GLU A 31 0.74 24.23 -13.99
CA GLU A 31 -0.31 25.23 -13.84
C GLU A 31 -0.33 25.65 -12.38
N GLU A 32 -0.14 26.96 -12.18
CA GLU A 32 -0.29 27.65 -10.91
C GLU A 32 -1.55 27.16 -10.18
N GLY A 33 -1.40 26.30 -9.17
CA GLY A 33 -2.52 25.75 -8.39
C GLY A 33 -2.44 24.29 -7.95
N GLY A 34 -1.41 23.53 -8.35
CA GLY A 34 -1.19 22.15 -7.91
C GLY A 34 -0.69 22.02 -6.45
N GLY A 35 -1.51 22.41 -5.47
CA GLY A 35 -1.19 22.24 -4.05
C GLY A 35 -1.22 20.76 -3.64
N LEU A 36 -0.27 20.34 -2.80
CA LEU A 36 -0.32 19.09 -2.05
C LEU A 36 -1.74 18.89 -1.48
N LEU A 37 -2.51 17.96 -2.05
CA LEU A 37 -3.92 17.77 -1.72
C LEU A 37 -4.04 17.06 -0.37
N HIS A 38 -3.97 17.83 0.72
CA HIS A 38 -4.41 17.42 2.05
C HIS A 38 -5.95 17.51 2.13
N THR A 39 -6.60 16.46 2.62
CA THR A 39 -8.06 16.45 2.75
C THR A 39 -8.48 17.20 4.00
N LYS A 40 -9.21 18.30 3.81
CA LYS A 40 -9.73 19.15 4.89
C LYS A 40 -11.12 18.75 5.34
N ASN A 41 -11.42 18.97 6.61
CA ASN A 41 -12.80 18.91 7.11
C ASN A 41 -13.63 20.04 6.51
N ASN A 42 -14.85 19.71 6.05
CA ASN A 42 -15.83 20.74 5.68
C ASN A 42 -16.37 21.39 6.97
N PRO A 43 -16.20 22.70 7.19
CA PRO A 43 -16.66 23.35 8.42
C PRO A 43 -18.17 23.20 8.67
N LYS A 44 -18.97 22.99 7.62
CA LYS A 44 -20.43 22.80 7.71
C LYS A 44 -20.84 21.36 8.03
N ALA A 45 -19.95 20.39 7.78
CA ALA A 45 -20.19 18.97 7.99
C ALA A 45 -18.84 18.28 8.31
N PRO A 46 -18.25 18.54 9.49
CA PRO A 46 -16.87 18.13 9.79
C PRO A 46 -16.78 16.68 10.29
N TYR A 47 -17.91 16.07 10.67
CA TYR A 47 -17.98 14.74 11.26
C TYR A 47 -18.11 13.66 10.18
N GLN A 48 -17.44 12.51 10.41
CA GLN A 48 -17.63 11.28 9.63
C GLN A 48 -17.58 11.49 8.12
N ARG A 49 -16.59 12.25 7.64
CA ARG A 49 -16.42 12.54 6.22
C ARG A 49 -16.19 11.26 5.41
N SER A 50 -16.78 11.20 4.21
CA SER A 50 -16.69 10.02 3.33
C SER A 50 -15.31 9.85 2.71
N GLU A 51 -14.65 10.93 2.31
CA GLU A 51 -13.30 10.89 1.74
C GLU A 51 -12.29 11.29 2.81
N ILE A 52 -11.36 10.39 3.12
CA ILE A 52 -10.41 10.54 4.23
C ILE A 52 -9.04 10.98 3.70
N ILE A 53 -8.52 10.24 2.72
CA ILE A 53 -7.24 10.51 2.04
C ILE A 53 -7.53 10.50 0.54
N GLN A 54 -7.07 11.53 -0.17
CA GLN A 54 -6.98 11.51 -1.63
C GLN A 54 -5.59 12.01 -2.02
N ARG A 55 -4.74 11.10 -2.49
CA ARG A 55 -3.41 11.42 -3.03
C ARG A 55 -3.38 11.03 -4.49
N THR A 56 -3.12 12.00 -5.35
CA THR A 56 -3.03 11.79 -6.80
C THR A 56 -1.67 12.28 -7.30
N GLY A 57 -1.15 11.67 -8.35
CA GLY A 57 0.10 12.08 -8.99
C GLY A 57 1.27 11.11 -8.77
N HIS A 58 2.44 11.45 -9.32
CA HIS A 58 3.68 10.64 -9.23
C HIS A 58 3.55 9.16 -9.67
N GLY A 59 2.54 8.86 -10.49
CA GLY A 59 2.32 7.54 -11.08
C GLY A 59 1.57 6.54 -10.19
N VAL A 60 1.03 6.95 -9.05
CA VAL A 60 0.16 6.14 -8.18
C VAL A 60 -0.92 7.03 -7.58
N ASP A 61 -2.18 6.63 -7.76
CA ASP A 61 -3.30 7.25 -7.06
C ASP A 61 -3.66 6.40 -5.84
N ILE A 62 -3.84 7.06 -4.69
CA ILE A 62 -4.21 6.40 -3.45
C ILE A 62 -5.42 7.11 -2.84
N ARG A 63 -6.44 6.33 -2.49
CA ARG A 63 -7.66 6.83 -1.85
C ARG A 63 -7.97 6.05 -0.59
N CYS A 64 -8.49 6.74 0.41
CA CYS A 64 -9.08 6.15 1.61
C CYS A 64 -10.47 6.73 1.79
N SER A 65 -11.48 5.87 1.83
CA SER A 65 -12.87 6.29 2.00
C SER A 65 -13.50 5.60 3.21
N LEU A 66 -14.34 6.34 3.93
CA LEU A 66 -15.20 5.83 5.00
C LEU A 66 -16.36 5.05 4.37
N VAL A 67 -16.30 3.72 4.43
CA VAL A 67 -17.34 2.83 3.91
C VAL A 67 -18.50 2.74 4.89
N GLY A 68 -18.19 2.70 6.18
CA GLY A 68 -19.21 2.69 7.20
C GLY A 68 -18.72 3.06 8.58
N VAL A 69 -19.61 3.66 9.34
CA VAL A 69 -19.49 3.88 10.78
C VAL A 69 -20.85 3.61 11.45
N ILE A 70 -20.79 2.97 12.61
CA ILE A 70 -21.92 2.77 13.52
C ILE A 70 -21.41 2.91 14.97
N HIS A 71 -22.20 3.59 15.78
CA HIS A 71 -21.95 3.81 17.20
C HIS A 71 -23.00 3.05 18.01
N GLY A 72 -22.63 2.56 19.18
CA GLY A 72 -23.50 1.74 20.01
C GLY A 72 -22.80 1.27 21.28
N ALA A 73 -23.30 0.19 21.89
CA ALA A 73 -22.72 -0.45 23.06
C ALA A 73 -21.83 -1.64 22.66
N MET A 74 -20.89 -1.98 23.54
CA MET A 74 -20.07 -3.20 23.36
C MET A 74 -20.92 -4.47 23.51
N SER A 75 -21.85 -4.46 24.46
CA SER A 75 -22.90 -5.46 24.67
C SER A 75 -24.04 -4.81 25.46
N ALA A 76 -25.24 -5.39 25.45
CA ALA A 76 -26.42 -4.81 26.13
C ALA A 76 -26.19 -4.57 27.64
N ASP A 77 -25.37 -5.40 28.27
CA ASP A 77 -25.05 -5.32 29.71
C ASP A 77 -23.74 -4.58 30.03
N SER A 78 -23.09 -3.94 29.04
CA SER A 78 -21.76 -3.33 29.21
C SER A 78 -21.86 -1.81 29.44
N ASP A 79 -21.10 -1.32 30.43
CA ASP A 79 -20.89 0.12 30.66
C ASP A 79 -19.97 0.78 29.60
N HIS A 80 -19.43 -0.02 28.68
CA HIS A 80 -18.61 0.46 27.58
C HIS A 80 -19.40 0.62 26.29
N TRP A 81 -19.20 1.79 25.69
CA TRP A 81 -19.64 2.07 24.33
C TRP A 81 -18.67 1.50 23.31
N ALA A 82 -19.16 1.29 22.10
CA ALA A 82 -18.40 0.85 20.96
C ALA A 82 -18.63 1.76 19.75
N THR A 83 -17.63 1.79 18.87
CA THR A 83 -17.74 2.31 17.51
C THR A 83 -17.16 1.27 16.58
N LEU A 84 -17.93 0.88 15.56
CA LEU A 84 -17.42 0.05 14.46
C LEU A 84 -17.17 0.96 13.26
N LEU A 85 -15.95 0.89 12.73
CA LEU A 85 -15.45 1.72 11.64
C LEU A 85 -14.96 0.81 10.51
N VAL A 86 -15.42 1.07 9.28
CA VAL A 86 -15.01 0.33 8.07
C VAL A 86 -14.45 1.32 7.07
N LEU A 87 -13.18 1.12 6.69
CA LEU A 87 -12.47 1.96 5.73
C LEU A 87 -12.02 1.13 4.53
N GLU A 88 -12.06 1.72 3.34
CA GLU A 88 -11.50 1.14 2.13
C GLU A 88 -10.31 1.96 1.66
N PHE A 89 -9.17 1.30 1.49
CA PHE A 89 -7.97 1.85 0.88
C PHE A 89 -7.84 1.29 -0.53
N ARG A 90 -7.69 2.19 -1.50
CA ARG A 90 -7.47 1.85 -2.92
C ARG A 90 -6.10 2.32 -3.35
N PHE A 91 -5.39 1.45 -4.05
CA PHE A 91 -4.09 1.68 -4.63
C PHE A 91 -4.21 1.47 -6.13
N ASP A 92 -4.16 2.56 -6.89
CA ASP A 92 -4.37 2.57 -8.33
C ASP A 92 -3.07 3.05 -9.02
N PRO A 93 -2.11 2.15 -9.33
CA PRO A 93 -0.91 2.49 -10.09
C PRO A 93 -1.25 3.02 -11.48
N GLN A 94 -0.78 4.22 -11.80
CA GLN A 94 -1.06 4.89 -13.09
C GLN A 94 0.00 4.59 -14.16
N LYS A 95 1.19 4.11 -13.77
CA LYS A 95 2.28 3.72 -14.68
C LYS A 95 2.77 2.31 -14.34
N LYS A 96 3.02 1.46 -15.36
CA LYS A 96 3.49 0.05 -15.17
C LYS A 96 4.72 -0.08 -14.26
N ALA A 97 5.60 0.92 -14.26
CA ALA A 97 6.84 0.93 -13.46
C ALA A 97 6.66 1.44 -12.01
N ARG A 98 5.44 1.69 -11.53
CA ARG A 98 5.14 2.32 -10.23
C ARG A 98 4.36 1.40 -9.28
N ARG A 99 4.73 0.14 -9.28
CA ARG A 99 4.19 -0.87 -8.39
C ARG A 99 4.55 -0.57 -6.94
N ILE A 100 3.55 -0.60 -6.06
CA ILE A 100 3.74 -0.48 -4.62
C ILE A 100 4.13 -1.84 -4.07
N THR A 101 5.32 -1.94 -3.48
CA THR A 101 5.87 -3.19 -2.93
C THR A 101 5.52 -3.36 -1.45
N ARG A 102 5.32 -2.25 -0.74
CA ARG A 102 4.87 -2.20 0.66
C ARG A 102 3.93 -1.02 0.88
N ALA A 103 2.86 -1.24 1.62
CA ALA A 103 2.01 -0.18 2.17
C ALA A 103 1.81 -0.40 3.67
N THR A 104 1.89 0.67 4.45
CA THR A 104 1.63 0.68 5.88
C THR A 104 0.52 1.69 6.16
N ILE A 105 -0.56 1.20 6.74
CA ILE A 105 -1.72 1.98 7.17
C ILE A 105 -1.68 2.07 8.69
N GLU A 106 -1.75 3.26 9.24
CA GLU A 106 -1.85 3.53 10.68
C GLU A 106 -3.05 4.46 10.91
N LEU A 107 -3.95 4.07 11.81
CA LEU A 107 -5.09 4.88 12.24
C LEU A 107 -4.94 5.11 13.74
N THR A 108 -4.61 6.35 14.12
CA THR A 108 -4.44 6.72 15.53
C THR A 108 -5.74 7.32 16.05
N PHE A 109 -6.25 6.79 17.15
CA PHE A 109 -7.42 7.28 17.83
C PHE A 109 -7.03 8.12 19.04
N ASP A 110 -7.67 9.28 19.18
CA ASP A 110 -7.42 10.23 20.26
C ASP A 110 -8.64 11.08 20.59
N VAL A 111 -8.59 11.80 21.70
CA VAL A 111 -9.60 12.78 22.12
C VAL A 111 -9.22 14.18 21.68
N THR A 112 -10.21 15.04 21.45
CA THR A 112 -9.97 16.48 21.21
C THR A 112 -9.82 17.27 22.50
N ASP A 113 -10.42 16.80 23.60
CA ASP A 113 -10.36 17.37 24.93
C ASP A 113 -9.68 16.37 25.87
N VAL A 114 -8.65 16.83 26.59
CA VAL A 114 -7.85 16.02 27.53
C VAL A 114 -8.65 15.53 28.73
N ASN A 115 -9.83 16.08 28.98
CA ASN A 115 -10.73 15.63 30.04
C ASN A 115 -11.60 14.42 29.65
N ASN A 116 -11.63 14.06 28.37
CA ASN A 116 -12.40 12.92 27.88
C ASN A 116 -11.60 11.62 28.03
N ASP A 117 -12.31 10.51 28.12
CA ASP A 117 -11.70 9.19 28.16
C ASP A 117 -11.12 8.82 26.79
N VAL A 118 -9.86 8.38 26.80
CA VAL A 118 -9.16 8.01 25.57
C VAL A 118 -9.76 6.73 24.98
N PRO A 119 -10.12 6.72 23.68
CA PRO A 119 -10.67 5.52 23.02
C PRO A 119 -9.63 4.40 22.92
N GLU A 120 -10.09 3.16 23.05
CA GLU A 120 -9.29 1.96 22.89
C GLU A 120 -9.60 1.26 21.56
N VAL A 121 -8.58 0.93 20.79
CA VAL A 121 -8.69 -0.01 19.67
C VAL A 121 -8.78 -1.42 20.25
N GLU A 122 -10.00 -1.93 20.37
CA GLU A 122 -10.27 -3.23 20.98
C GLU A 122 -10.01 -4.36 19.97
N ALA A 123 -10.43 -4.21 18.72
CA ALA A 123 -10.20 -5.21 17.66
C ALA A 123 -9.99 -4.57 16.29
N VAL A 124 -9.25 -5.29 15.44
CA VAL A 124 -8.99 -4.93 14.04
C VAL A 124 -9.21 -6.17 13.17
N SER A 125 -9.65 -5.97 11.93
CA SER A 125 -9.63 -7.05 10.95
C SER A 125 -8.22 -7.37 10.49
N PHE A 126 -8.03 -8.56 9.89
CA PHE A 126 -6.71 -9.07 9.56
C PHE A 126 -5.72 -9.09 10.75
N ASP A 127 -6.20 -9.26 11.99
CA ASP A 127 -5.34 -9.35 13.18
C ASP A 127 -4.41 -10.58 13.08
N GLY A 128 -3.10 -10.36 13.12
CA GLY A 128 -2.10 -11.39 12.86
C GLY A 128 -1.52 -11.34 11.45
N HIS A 129 -1.29 -12.50 10.82
CA HIS A 129 -0.58 -12.60 9.54
C HIS A 129 -1.39 -13.43 8.53
N TYR A 130 -1.76 -12.80 7.42
CA TYR A 130 -2.52 -13.41 6.34
C TYR A 130 -1.65 -13.47 5.10
N SER A 131 -1.67 -14.61 4.39
CA SER A 131 -0.91 -14.84 3.17
C SER A 131 -1.86 -15.08 1.99
N PHE A 132 -1.58 -14.44 0.86
CA PHE A 132 -2.38 -14.45 -0.36
C PHE A 132 -1.48 -14.74 -1.56
N LEU A 133 -2.03 -15.38 -2.59
CA LEU A 133 -1.32 -15.70 -3.84
C LEU A 133 0.07 -16.34 -3.62
N PRO A 134 0.16 -17.49 -2.92
CA PRO A 134 1.43 -18.16 -2.73
C PRO A 134 1.99 -18.65 -4.07
N SER A 135 3.26 -18.38 -4.32
CA SER A 135 4.03 -18.91 -5.44
C SER A 135 5.15 -19.80 -4.94
N LYS A 136 5.39 -20.91 -5.63
CA LYS A 136 6.57 -21.76 -5.43
C LYS A 136 7.64 -21.33 -6.42
N GLN A 137 8.82 -20.98 -5.93
CA GLN A 137 9.98 -20.69 -6.76
C GLN A 137 11.06 -21.74 -6.47
N SER A 138 11.52 -22.42 -7.52
CA SER A 138 12.69 -23.28 -7.45
C SER A 138 13.93 -22.41 -7.67
N GLU A 139 14.61 -22.06 -6.59
CA GLU A 139 15.88 -21.34 -6.64
C GLU A 139 17.00 -22.35 -6.87
N THR A 140 17.72 -22.20 -7.98
CA THR A 140 18.93 -22.98 -8.26
C THR A 140 20.13 -22.08 -8.00
N MET A 141 20.80 -22.29 -6.86
CA MET A 141 22.02 -21.56 -6.52
C MET A 141 23.22 -22.39 -6.95
N THR A 142 23.95 -21.90 -7.95
CA THR A 142 25.19 -22.50 -8.44
C THR A 142 26.38 -21.75 -7.86
N THR A 143 27.15 -22.41 -6.99
CA THR A 143 28.43 -21.88 -6.51
C THR A 143 29.56 -22.64 -7.19
N GLY A 144 30.40 -21.92 -7.95
CA GLY A 144 31.53 -22.49 -8.68
C GLY A 144 32.86 -21.89 -8.21
N ALA A 145 33.90 -22.71 -8.10
CA ALA A 145 35.29 -22.27 -7.95
C ALA A 145 36.15 -22.91 -9.05
N GLU A 146 36.94 -22.11 -9.75
CA GLU A 146 37.91 -22.58 -10.73
C GLU A 146 39.33 -22.41 -10.19
N GLY A 147 40.05 -23.52 -10.08
CA GLY A 147 41.48 -23.54 -9.77
C GLY A 147 42.27 -24.16 -10.94
N GLY A 148 43.22 -23.41 -11.48
CA GLY A 148 44.17 -23.90 -12.48
C GLY A 148 45.46 -24.37 -11.81
N ILE A 149 45.86 -25.62 -12.01
CA ILE A 149 47.18 -26.11 -11.61
C ILE A 149 48.11 -26.02 -12.82
N GLY A 150 48.98 -25.02 -12.85
CA GLY A 150 50.04 -24.89 -13.85
C GLY A 150 51.28 -25.67 -13.44
N ALA A 151 51.46 -26.88 -13.97
CA ALA A 151 52.72 -27.62 -13.83
C ALA A 151 53.64 -27.29 -15.02
N SER A 152 54.60 -26.39 -14.80
CA SER A 152 55.72 -26.21 -15.72
C SER A 152 56.67 -27.40 -15.56
N PHE A 153 56.74 -28.23 -16.60
CA PHE A 153 57.88 -29.02 -17.10
C PHE A 153 57.38 -30.34 -17.70
N GLY A 154 57.21 -30.34 -19.03
CA GLY A 154 57.35 -31.57 -19.82
C GLY A 154 56.12 -32.44 -20.07
N ALA A 155 54.91 -31.88 -20.13
CA ALA A 155 53.77 -32.38 -20.94
C ALA A 155 52.59 -31.44 -20.69
N GLN A 156 52.01 -30.88 -21.75
CA GLN A 156 50.95 -29.87 -21.65
C GLN A 156 49.61 -30.54 -21.34
N ALA A 157 49.39 -30.87 -20.06
CA ALA A 157 48.10 -31.31 -19.55
C ALA A 157 47.50 -30.20 -18.67
N ASN A 158 46.83 -29.23 -19.30
CA ASN A 158 46.01 -28.25 -18.57
C ASN A 158 44.78 -28.98 -18.01
N THR A 159 44.84 -29.36 -16.73
CA THR A 159 43.66 -29.87 -16.01
C THR A 159 43.09 -28.73 -15.19
N SER A 160 41.96 -28.17 -15.62
CA SER A 160 41.15 -27.28 -14.80
C SER A 160 40.20 -28.13 -13.95
N LEU A 161 40.23 -27.96 -12.63
CA LEU A 161 39.25 -28.55 -11.73
C LEU A 161 38.16 -27.50 -11.48
N LYS A 162 37.01 -27.68 -12.13
CA LYS A 162 35.80 -26.90 -11.85
C LYS A 162 34.99 -27.64 -10.80
N TYR A 163 34.88 -27.06 -9.60
CA TYR A 163 33.97 -27.57 -8.58
C TYR A 163 32.69 -26.75 -8.62
N GLU A 164 31.56 -27.38 -8.93
CA GLU A 164 30.25 -26.75 -9.04
C GLU A 164 29.29 -27.41 -8.04
N LYS A 165 28.78 -26.64 -7.09
CA LYS A 165 27.74 -27.09 -6.16
C LYS A 165 26.42 -26.40 -6.53
N THR A 166 25.46 -27.20 -6.97
CA THR A 166 24.10 -26.77 -7.26
C THR A 166 23.20 -27.12 -6.07
N VAL A 167 22.57 -26.11 -5.47
CA VAL A 167 21.55 -26.29 -4.43
C VAL A 167 20.21 -25.85 -5.01
N THR A 168 19.27 -26.80 -5.12
CA THR A 168 17.88 -26.50 -5.46
C THR A 168 17.10 -26.30 -4.16
N ARG A 169 16.58 -25.09 -3.96
CA ARG A 169 15.73 -24.73 -2.81
C ARG A 169 14.35 -24.35 -3.33
N GLU A 170 13.31 -24.99 -2.80
CA GLU A 170 11.94 -24.50 -2.99
C GLU A 170 11.64 -23.45 -1.91
N THR A 171 11.42 -22.20 -2.33
CA THR A 171 10.95 -21.14 -1.45
C THR A 171 9.49 -20.83 -1.81
N SER A 172 8.62 -20.77 -0.80
CA SER A 172 7.25 -20.28 -0.94
C SER A 172 7.20 -18.82 -0.57
N GLN A 173 6.81 -17.97 -1.52
CA GLN A 173 6.63 -16.54 -1.30
C GLN A 173 5.17 -16.16 -1.55
N ALA A 174 4.66 -15.15 -0.83
CA ALA A 174 3.26 -14.76 -0.89
C ALA A 174 3.11 -13.25 -0.64
N THR A 175 2.01 -12.68 -1.12
CA THR A 175 1.56 -11.36 -0.68
C THR A 175 1.07 -11.51 0.76
N THR A 176 1.45 -10.60 1.65
CA THR A 176 1.03 -10.67 3.06
C THR A 176 0.31 -9.42 3.51
N ILE A 177 -0.65 -9.60 4.40
CA ILE A 177 -1.34 -8.54 5.13
C ILE A 177 -1.20 -8.88 6.61
N SER A 178 -0.72 -7.92 7.40
CA SER A 178 -0.57 -8.10 8.83
C SER A 178 -1.20 -6.94 9.60
N GLY A 179 -2.28 -7.25 10.33
CA GLY A 179 -2.98 -6.33 11.22
C GLY A 179 -2.48 -6.45 12.66
N SER A 180 -2.50 -5.34 13.37
CA SER A 180 -2.14 -5.29 14.80
C SER A 180 -2.71 -4.04 15.48
N LYS A 181 -2.71 -4.07 16.80
CA LYS A 181 -3.09 -2.96 17.68
C LYS A 181 -1.87 -2.50 18.46
N ILE A 182 -1.66 -1.19 18.56
CA ILE A 182 -0.45 -0.62 19.16
C ILE A 182 -0.80 0.46 20.18
N VAL A 183 -0.05 0.49 21.29
CA VAL A 183 -0.07 1.54 22.31
C VAL A 183 0.71 2.77 21.85
N VAL A 184 0.23 3.96 22.18
CA VAL A 184 0.97 5.21 21.92
C VAL A 184 1.94 5.45 23.06
N ASN A 185 3.20 5.77 22.76
CA ASN A 185 4.25 6.04 23.76
C ASN A 185 4.47 4.91 24.78
N ASN A 186 4.19 3.65 24.42
CA ASN A 186 4.24 2.49 25.32
C ASN A 186 3.27 2.58 26.52
N ILE A 187 2.19 3.34 26.39
CA ILE A 187 1.19 3.54 27.45
C ILE A 187 -0.15 2.95 26.98
N PRO A 188 -0.73 1.96 27.71
CA PRO A 188 -2.08 1.47 27.45
C PRO A 188 -3.14 2.57 27.59
N PRO A 189 -4.30 2.47 26.90
CA PRO A 189 -4.73 1.34 26.07
C PRO A 189 -4.12 1.31 24.66
N ASN A 190 -4.46 0.30 23.86
CA ASN A 190 -4.14 0.31 22.44
C ASN A 190 -4.90 1.46 21.77
N ARG A 191 -4.20 2.27 20.99
CA ARG A 191 -4.75 3.49 20.38
C ARG A 191 -4.52 3.58 18.88
N VAL A 192 -3.72 2.67 18.32
CA VAL A 192 -3.41 2.63 16.91
C VAL A 192 -3.84 1.30 16.32
N ALA A 193 -4.66 1.36 15.27
CA ALA A 193 -4.90 0.23 14.39
C ALA A 193 -3.88 0.30 13.24
N LYS A 194 -3.15 -0.79 13.00
CA LYS A 194 -2.08 -0.83 11.99
C LYS A 194 -2.21 -2.03 11.08
N TRP A 195 -2.07 -1.79 9.77
CA TRP A 195 -1.90 -2.84 8.78
C TRP A 195 -0.63 -2.63 7.98
N THR A 196 0.08 -3.73 7.72
CA THR A 196 1.22 -3.77 6.79
C THR A 196 0.90 -4.72 5.65
N LEU A 197 0.95 -4.22 4.42
CA LEU A 197 0.75 -4.98 3.20
C LEU A 197 2.11 -5.13 2.52
N LEU A 198 2.47 -6.36 2.15
CA LEU A 198 3.69 -6.67 1.40
C LEU A 198 3.34 -7.44 0.15
N GLU A 199 3.94 -7.04 -0.97
CA GLU A 199 3.80 -7.80 -2.22
C GLU A 199 4.44 -9.19 -2.12
N ASN A 200 4.02 -10.08 -3.01
CA ASN A 200 4.76 -11.29 -3.30
C ASN A 200 6.04 -10.93 -4.11
N PRO A 201 7.26 -11.13 -3.55
CA PRO A 201 8.51 -10.78 -4.24
C PRO A 201 8.78 -11.63 -5.49
N SER A 202 8.26 -12.86 -5.57
CA SER A 202 8.39 -13.71 -6.76
C SER A 202 7.47 -13.23 -7.88
N LEU A 203 6.20 -12.95 -7.57
CA LEU A 203 5.21 -12.57 -8.58
C LEU A 203 5.31 -11.10 -9.00
N LYS A 204 5.85 -10.24 -8.13
CA LYS A 204 6.03 -8.80 -8.39
C LYS A 204 4.74 -8.16 -8.92
N THR A 205 3.61 -8.52 -8.31
CA THR A 205 2.27 -8.02 -8.65
C THR A 205 1.91 -6.76 -7.89
N GLY A 206 2.69 -6.40 -6.86
CA GLY A 206 2.39 -5.30 -5.95
C GLY A 206 1.48 -5.74 -4.82
N VAL A 207 1.22 -4.80 -3.92
CA VAL A 207 0.15 -4.93 -2.93
C VAL A 207 -1.22 -5.02 -3.63
N PRO A 208 -2.24 -5.58 -2.96
CA PRO A 208 -3.63 -5.58 -3.47
C PRO A 208 -4.09 -4.21 -3.98
N ALA A 209 -4.95 -4.21 -5.01
CA ALA A 209 -5.53 -3.00 -5.58
C ALA A 209 -6.47 -2.28 -4.60
N SER A 210 -7.18 -3.03 -3.75
CA SER A 210 -7.86 -2.44 -2.60
C SER A 210 -7.88 -3.39 -1.41
N ILE A 211 -7.94 -2.77 -0.23
CA ILE A 211 -8.19 -3.45 1.04
C ILE A 211 -9.29 -2.71 1.80
N LYS A 212 -10.30 -3.45 2.26
CA LYS A 212 -11.31 -2.98 3.19
C LYS A 212 -10.99 -3.52 4.56
N VAL A 213 -10.81 -2.64 5.54
CA VAL A 213 -10.49 -2.97 6.91
C VAL A 213 -11.60 -2.52 7.84
N ALA A 214 -11.79 -3.27 8.93
CA ALA A 214 -12.76 -2.98 9.97
C ALA A 214 -12.06 -2.83 11.32
N ILE A 215 -12.54 -1.90 12.14
CA ILE A 215 -12.00 -1.56 13.44
C ILE A 215 -13.15 -1.48 14.44
N ARG A 216 -12.98 -2.09 15.60
CA ARG A 216 -13.85 -1.86 16.75
C ARG A 216 -13.10 -1.04 17.79
N ILE A 217 -13.68 0.10 18.14
CA ILE A 217 -13.17 1.02 19.15
C ILE A 217 -14.07 0.92 20.37
N GLN A 218 -13.50 0.63 21.54
CA GLN A 218 -14.16 0.69 22.83
C GLN A 218 -13.99 2.08 23.43
N ARG A 219 -15.05 2.61 24.05
CA ARG A 219 -15.10 3.95 24.65
C ARG A 219 -15.77 3.88 26.03
N ARG A 220 -15.37 4.79 26.92
CA ARG A 220 -15.97 4.93 28.26
C ARG A 220 -16.97 6.08 28.36
N ASP A 221 -16.88 7.01 27.42
CA ASP A 221 -17.82 8.12 27.27
C ASP A 221 -18.36 8.17 25.84
N GLU A 222 -19.31 9.08 25.61
CA GLU A 222 -19.89 9.40 24.30
C GLU A 222 -19.29 10.67 23.70
N ALA A 223 -18.10 11.07 24.15
CA ALA A 223 -17.47 12.27 23.65
C ALA A 223 -17.02 12.12 22.19
N VAL A 224 -16.91 13.27 21.51
CA VAL A 224 -16.30 13.30 20.18
C VAL A 224 -14.84 12.92 20.31
N PHE A 225 -14.41 12.02 19.42
CA PHE A 225 -13.04 11.58 19.33
C PHE A 225 -12.57 11.64 17.88
N THR A 226 -11.28 11.41 17.68
CA THR A 226 -10.62 11.59 16.39
C THR A 226 -10.03 10.28 15.89
N CYS A 227 -9.95 10.17 14.57
CA CYS A 227 -9.12 9.18 13.87
C CYS A 227 -8.16 9.95 12.96
N ILE A 228 -6.86 9.80 13.22
CA ILE A 228 -5.78 10.44 12.46
C ILE A 228 -5.18 9.39 11.53
N PRO A 229 -5.47 9.44 10.22
CA PRO A 229 -4.98 8.46 9.27
C PRO A 229 -3.55 8.80 8.84
N LYS A 230 -2.70 7.79 8.78
CA LYS A 230 -1.35 7.87 8.24
C LYS A 230 -1.10 6.71 7.30
N LEU A 231 -0.68 7.04 6.08
CA LEU A 231 -0.36 6.07 5.05
C LEU A 231 1.09 6.26 4.60
N THR A 232 1.86 5.16 4.58
CA THR A 232 3.23 5.13 4.04
C THR A 232 3.31 4.04 2.98
N CYS A 233 3.84 4.35 1.79
CA CYS A 233 4.05 3.37 0.72
C CYS A 233 5.50 3.36 0.24
N THR A 234 5.93 2.23 -0.32
CA THR A 234 7.24 2.06 -0.94
C THR A 234 7.04 1.47 -2.34
N ALA A 235 7.75 2.02 -3.33
CA ALA A 235 7.78 1.52 -4.70
C ALA A 235 9.20 1.09 -5.09
N ASP A 236 9.28 0.20 -6.10
CA ASP A 236 10.50 -0.49 -6.56
C ASP A 236 11.62 0.48 -7.02
N LYS A 237 11.27 1.70 -7.47
CA LYS A 237 12.24 2.76 -7.81
C LYS A 237 12.43 3.71 -6.62
N TRP A 238 13.37 3.34 -5.75
CA TRP A 238 13.77 4.04 -4.50
C TRP A 238 13.94 5.57 -4.62
N THR A 239 14.32 6.06 -5.81
CA THR A 239 14.73 7.45 -6.01
C THR A 239 13.57 8.45 -6.04
N GLU A 240 12.36 8.05 -6.45
CA GLU A 240 11.31 9.02 -6.77
C GLU A 240 10.11 9.04 -5.81
N MET A 241 9.87 7.99 -5.03
CA MET A 241 8.73 8.00 -4.08
C MET A 241 9.01 8.83 -2.82
N ARG A 242 10.25 9.30 -2.60
CA ARG A 242 10.57 10.26 -1.54
C ARG A 242 9.74 11.55 -1.65
N SER A 243 9.34 11.97 -2.84
CA SER A 243 8.54 13.19 -3.02
C SER A 243 7.10 13.03 -2.51
N PHE A 244 6.54 11.82 -2.54
CA PHE A 244 5.15 11.56 -2.13
C PHE A 244 4.95 11.67 -0.61
N PHE A 245 6.00 11.42 0.17
CA PHE A 245 5.91 11.33 1.64
C PHE A 245 6.65 12.44 2.39
N GLY A 246 7.62 13.12 1.76
CA GLY A 246 8.43 14.14 2.43
C GLY A 246 7.82 15.54 2.48
N ARG A 247 6.75 15.80 1.73
CA ARG A 247 6.19 17.16 1.59
C ARG A 247 4.67 17.26 1.78
N VAL A 248 3.94 16.15 1.86
CA VAL A 248 2.47 16.22 1.96
C VAL A 248 2.06 16.54 3.40
N PRO A 249 1.24 17.59 3.65
CA PRO A 249 0.73 17.88 4.98
C PRO A 249 -0.14 16.72 5.49
N GLU A 250 -0.08 16.44 6.79
CA GLU A 250 -0.92 15.42 7.43
C GLU A 250 -2.40 15.74 7.21
N ASP A 251 -3.22 14.74 6.86
CA ASP A 251 -4.67 14.91 6.67
C ASP A 251 -5.37 15.38 7.94
N ASP A 252 -6.46 16.14 7.79
CA ASP A 252 -7.23 16.58 8.96
C ASP A 252 -7.75 15.33 9.68
N PRO A 253 -7.77 15.30 11.02
CA PRO A 253 -8.39 14.20 11.75
C PRO A 253 -9.85 14.03 11.33
N ILE A 254 -10.28 12.78 11.22
CA ILE A 254 -11.70 12.46 11.08
C ILE A 254 -12.32 12.65 12.46
N LEU A 255 -13.33 13.52 12.56
CA LEU A 255 -14.10 13.68 13.79
C LEU A 255 -15.22 12.62 13.81
N LEU A 256 -15.21 11.77 14.84
CA LEU A 256 -16.18 10.71 15.04
C LEU A 256 -17.11 11.11 16.18
N LYS A 257 -18.42 11.16 15.89
CA LYS A 257 -19.41 11.74 16.79
C LYS A 257 -20.43 10.65 17.18
N PRO A 258 -20.34 10.10 18.41
CA PRO A 258 -21.14 8.95 18.82
C PRO A 258 -22.67 9.09 18.67
N ASP A 259 -23.20 10.31 18.74
CA ASP A 259 -24.64 10.58 18.59
C ASP A 259 -25.14 10.57 17.13
N MET A 260 -24.28 10.32 16.15
CA MET A 260 -24.65 10.28 14.74
C MET A 260 -25.17 8.91 14.32
N GLU A 261 -26.19 8.95 13.46
CA GLU A 261 -26.78 7.78 12.83
C GLU A 261 -25.77 6.93 12.05
N ALA A 262 -26.00 5.62 12.05
CA ALA A 262 -25.21 4.69 11.27
C ALA A 262 -25.26 5.01 9.77
N THR A 263 -24.10 4.90 9.13
CA THR A 263 -24.00 4.91 7.67
C THR A 263 -24.85 3.81 7.05
N LYS A 264 -25.37 4.04 5.83
CA LYS A 264 -26.28 3.11 5.15
C LYS A 264 -25.75 1.67 5.12
N THR A 265 -24.44 1.49 4.95
CA THR A 265 -23.77 0.18 4.89
C THR A 265 -23.89 -0.62 6.19
N LEU A 266 -23.96 0.04 7.35
CA LEU A 266 -23.94 -0.61 8.66
C LEU A 266 -25.27 -0.53 9.43
N ARG A 267 -26.32 0.06 8.86
CA ARG A 267 -27.64 0.21 9.53
C ARG A 267 -28.33 -1.10 9.93
N GLY A 268 -27.92 -2.23 9.36
CA GLY A 268 -28.51 -3.54 9.65
C GLY A 268 -27.91 -4.24 10.88
N TYR A 269 -26.88 -3.67 11.50
CA TYR A 269 -26.23 -4.26 12.67
C TYR A 269 -26.91 -3.81 13.97
N ASP A 270 -26.93 -4.71 14.95
CA ASP A 270 -27.44 -4.42 16.29
C ASP A 270 -26.49 -3.48 17.03
N THR A 271 -26.96 -2.27 17.35
CA THR A 271 -26.19 -1.25 18.07
C THR A 271 -25.91 -1.63 19.51
N GLU A 272 -26.64 -2.58 20.10
CA GLU A 272 -26.42 -2.99 21.49
C GLU A 272 -25.34 -4.09 21.62
N GLU A 273 -24.95 -4.74 20.52
CA GLU A 273 -24.05 -5.92 20.54
C GLU A 273 -22.85 -5.77 19.58
N LEU A 274 -22.30 -4.57 19.43
CA LEU A 274 -21.19 -4.33 18.49
C LEU A 274 -19.92 -5.15 18.81
N GLY A 275 -19.74 -5.55 20.07
CA GLY A 275 -18.65 -6.42 20.52
C GLY A 275 -18.69 -7.84 19.95
N ARG A 276 -19.85 -8.30 19.47
CA ARG A 276 -19.99 -9.64 18.87
C ARG A 276 -19.72 -9.71 17.38
N ILE A 277 -19.67 -8.56 16.70
CA ILE A 277 -19.52 -8.51 15.25
C ILE A 277 -18.14 -9.03 14.85
N ASP A 278 -18.10 -9.97 13.91
CA ASP A 278 -16.86 -10.43 13.29
C ASP A 278 -16.35 -9.38 12.30
N LEU A 279 -15.21 -8.77 12.62
CA LEU A 279 -14.58 -7.74 11.79
C LEU A 279 -14.09 -8.30 10.45
N GLN A 280 -13.83 -9.60 10.35
CA GLN A 280 -13.37 -10.22 9.12
C GLN A 280 -14.48 -10.30 8.06
N GLU A 281 -15.75 -10.44 8.46
CA GLU A 281 -16.92 -10.40 7.55
C GLU A 281 -17.13 -9.03 6.90
N LEU A 282 -16.65 -7.97 7.55
CA LEU A 282 -16.69 -6.60 7.06
C LEU A 282 -15.48 -6.21 6.20
N SER A 283 -14.53 -7.14 6.06
CA SER A 283 -13.24 -6.89 5.43
C SER A 283 -13.12 -7.58 4.09
N ASP A 284 -12.31 -7.02 3.19
CA ASP A 284 -12.16 -7.52 1.83
C ASP A 284 -10.76 -7.20 1.28
N VAL A 285 -10.27 -8.03 0.36
CA VAL A 285 -9.01 -7.83 -0.35
C VAL A 285 -9.24 -8.04 -1.83
N THR A 286 -9.09 -6.97 -2.62
CA THR A 286 -9.20 -7.05 -4.07
C THR A 286 -7.83 -6.91 -4.71
N PHE A 287 -7.44 -7.93 -5.47
CA PHE A 287 -6.24 -7.89 -6.32
C PHE A 287 -6.55 -7.28 -7.69
N THR A 288 -5.54 -6.70 -8.34
CA THR A 288 -5.66 -6.24 -9.73
C THR A 288 -6.05 -7.39 -10.64
N LYS A 289 -7.19 -7.27 -11.33
CA LYS A 289 -7.63 -8.25 -12.32
C LYS A 289 -6.88 -8.03 -13.63
N MET A 290 -6.22 -9.08 -14.13
CA MET A 290 -5.78 -9.10 -15.52
C MET A 290 -6.94 -9.56 -16.40
N ILE A 291 -7.40 -8.68 -17.29
CA ILE A 291 -8.33 -9.07 -18.36
C ILE A 291 -7.47 -9.65 -19.48
N LEU A 292 -7.44 -10.98 -19.59
CA LEU A 292 -6.87 -11.67 -20.75
C LEU A 292 -7.94 -11.69 -21.85
N ASP A 293 -7.52 -11.33 -23.06
CA ASP A 293 -8.32 -10.98 -24.25
C ASP A 293 -9.80 -11.40 -24.28
N THR A 294 -10.63 -10.42 -24.59
CA THR A 294 -12.03 -10.58 -25.01
C THR A 294 -12.10 -11.57 -26.15
N VAL A 295 -12.80 -12.70 -25.94
CA VAL A 295 -13.19 -13.59 -27.02
C VAL A 295 -13.99 -12.76 -28.02
N LYS A 296 -13.43 -12.58 -29.22
CA LYS A 296 -14.13 -12.00 -30.37
C LYS A 296 -15.26 -12.91 -30.82
#